data_AF-A0A2N2Y1N6-F1
#
_entry.id   AF-A0A2N2Y1N6-F1
#
_cell.length_a   1.000
_cell.length_b   1.000
_cell.length_c   1.000
_cell.angle_alpha   90.00
_cell.angle_beta   90.00
_cell.angle_gamma   90.00
#
_symmetry.space_group_name_H-M   'P 1'
#
loop_
_entity.id
_entity.type
_entity.pdbx_description
1 polymer ?
#
loop_
_entity_poly.entity_id
_entity_poly.type
_entity_poly.pdbx_seq_one_letter_code
_entity_poly.pdbx_strand_id
1 'polypeptide(L)'
;MSEAIEYVNLVEENNNLKKDIENLTIMINELEQTNSNLISATWRERELKKILTNTLSELEKSKSVIEKQNKKISESINYSKRIQDVILPDENSIKSILPQSFILYIPKDVVSGDYPFFYHEGDTCHIAAVDCTGHGVPGAMLSLIGHLILNDILSKGEMKKVSEILNKMHNKIVKTLKQNIEGNDASDGMDIAL
;
A
#
# COMPACT_ATOMS: atom_id res chain seq x y z
N MET A 1 -74.28 25.67 62.60
CA MET A 1 -73.78 26.40 61.39
C MET A 1 -72.29 26.18 61.18
N SER A 2 -71.46 26.14 62.24
CA SER A 2 -70.02 25.83 62.17
C SER A 2 -69.71 24.41 61.64
N GLU A 3 -70.37 23.37 62.18
CA GLU A 3 -70.11 21.97 61.81
C GLU A 3 -70.48 21.61 60.36
N ALA A 4 -71.48 22.28 59.79
CA ALA A 4 -71.91 22.04 58.41
C ALA A 4 -70.92 22.62 57.39
N ILE A 5 -70.29 23.76 57.69
CA ILE A 5 -69.25 24.37 56.85
C ILE A 5 -67.98 23.51 56.90
N GLU A 6 -67.63 23.01 58.08
CA GLU A 6 -66.49 22.11 58.27
C GLU A 6 -66.67 20.79 57.50
N TYR A 7 -67.88 20.21 57.52
CA TYR A 7 -68.20 19.02 56.72
C TYR A 7 -68.08 19.26 55.21
N VAL A 8 -68.56 20.40 54.70
CA VAL A 8 -68.44 20.75 53.28
C VAL A 8 -66.98 20.90 52.86
N ASN A 9 -66.17 21.58 53.67
CA ASN A 9 -64.74 21.73 53.42
C ASN A 9 -64.01 20.37 53.39
N LEU A 10 -64.35 19.48 54.33
CA LEU A 10 -63.79 18.12 54.38
C LEU A 10 -64.16 17.28 53.14
N VAL A 11 -65.36 17.46 52.59
CA VAL A 11 -65.79 16.77 51.37
C VAL A 11 -65.03 17.29 50.15
N GLU A 12 -64.85 18.60 50.05
CA GLU A 12 -64.08 19.22 48.97
C GLU A 12 -62.60 18.80 49.02
N GLU A 13 -62.00 18.80 50.21
CA GLU A 13 -60.63 18.31 50.44
C GLU A 13 -60.48 16.83 50.08
N ASN A 14 -61.44 15.97 50.45
CA ASN A 14 -61.44 14.56 50.06
C ASN A 14 -61.55 14.36 48.55
N ASN A 15 -62.32 15.18 47.85
CA ASN A 15 -62.44 15.09 46.39
C ASN A 15 -61.13 15.52 45.70
N ASN A 16 -60.46 16.55 46.21
CA ASN A 16 -59.15 16.96 45.72
C ASN A 16 -58.10 15.86 45.97
N LEU A 17 -58.06 15.29 47.17
CA LEU A 17 -57.17 14.17 47.51
C LEU A 17 -57.38 12.96 46.60
N LYS A 18 -58.63 12.62 46.25
CA LYS A 18 -58.92 11.54 45.30
C LYS A 18 -58.34 11.81 43.92
N LYS A 19 -58.46 13.04 43.42
CA LYS A 19 -57.90 13.46 42.13
C LYS A 19 -56.37 13.40 42.14
N ASP A 20 -55.76 13.82 43.24
CA ASP A 20 -54.30 13.74 43.39
C ASP A 20 -53.80 12.30 43.44
N ILE A 21 -54.52 11.39 44.12
CA ILE A 21 -54.22 9.95 44.13
C ILE A 21 -54.31 9.37 42.71
N GLU A 22 -55.33 9.75 41.92
CA GLU A 22 -55.47 9.30 40.54
C GLU A 22 -54.31 9.78 39.66
N ASN A 23 -53.94 11.07 39.76
CA ASN A 23 -52.79 11.63 39.05
C ASN A 23 -51.47 10.95 39.45
N LEU A 24 -51.25 10.73 40.74
CA LEU A 24 -50.07 10.02 41.25
C LEU A 24 -50.02 8.58 40.72
N THR A 25 -51.16 7.91 40.61
CA THR A 25 -51.24 6.54 40.07
C THR A 25 -50.82 6.49 38.60
N ILE A 26 -51.28 7.46 37.80
CA ILE A 26 -50.87 7.59 36.38
C ILE A 26 -49.35 7.82 36.30
N MET A 27 -48.82 8.74 37.10
CA MET A 27 -47.40 9.07 37.10
C MET A 27 -46.52 7.89 37.53
N ILE A 28 -46.98 7.07 38.48
CA ILE A 28 -46.29 5.83 38.89
C ILE A 28 -46.23 4.85 37.72
N ASN A 29 -47.34 4.62 37.01
CA ASN A 29 -47.36 3.71 35.86
C ASN A 29 -46.41 4.16 34.73
N GLU A 30 -46.37 5.47 34.43
CA GLU A 30 -45.44 6.04 33.46
C GLU A 30 -43.97 5.88 33.89
N LEU A 31 -43.68 6.07 35.18
CA LEU A 31 -42.35 5.85 35.75
C LEU A 31 -41.92 4.39 35.64
N GLU A 32 -42.82 3.44 35.93
CA GLU A 32 -42.55 2.01 35.79
C GLU A 32 -42.25 1.62 34.33
N GLN A 33 -43.04 2.14 33.38
CA GLN A 33 -42.81 1.91 31.95
C GLN A 33 -41.47 2.50 31.50
N THR A 34 -41.15 3.72 31.92
CA THR A 34 -39.88 4.38 31.62
C THR A 34 -38.69 3.61 32.19
N ASN A 35 -38.81 3.10 33.42
CA ASN A 35 -37.77 2.30 34.05
C ASN A 35 -37.52 0.98 33.29
N SER A 36 -38.58 0.31 32.84
CA SER A 36 -38.47 -0.88 31.98
C SER A 36 -37.72 -0.58 30.68
N ASN A 37 -38.06 0.52 30.02
CA ASN A 37 -37.38 0.96 28.79
C ASN A 37 -35.90 1.27 29.05
N LEU A 38 -35.57 1.97 30.14
CA LEU A 38 -34.18 2.27 30.52
C LEU A 38 -33.38 1.00 30.77
N ILE A 39 -33.95 0.02 31.47
CA ILE A 39 -33.32 -1.29 31.68
C ILE A 39 -33.00 -1.92 30.33
N SER A 40 -33.95 -1.97 29.40
CA SER A 40 -33.72 -2.54 28.05
C SER A 40 -32.63 -1.80 27.26
N ALA A 41 -32.58 -0.46 27.34
CA ALA A 41 -31.57 0.36 26.69
C ALA A 41 -30.17 0.08 27.26
N THR A 42 -30.05 -0.06 28.59
CA THR A 42 -28.77 -0.37 29.25
C THR A 42 -28.23 -1.74 28.85
N TRP A 43 -29.10 -2.74 28.68
CA TRP A 43 -28.70 -4.06 28.16
C TRP A 43 -28.19 -3.97 26.74
N ARG A 44 -28.89 -3.24 25.87
CA ARG A 44 -28.47 -3.03 24.48
C ARG A 44 -27.12 -2.30 24.40
N GLU A 45 -26.91 -1.28 25.21
CA GLU A 45 -25.64 -0.56 25.27
C GLU A 45 -24.48 -1.48 25.69
N ARG A 46 -24.69 -2.37 26.67
CA ARG A 46 -23.69 -3.35 27.10
C ARG A 46 -23.33 -4.33 25.99
N GLU A 47 -24.32 -4.87 25.28
CA GLU A 47 -24.07 -5.79 24.16
C GLU A 47 -23.33 -5.08 23.02
N LEU A 48 -23.73 -3.85 22.66
CA LEU A 48 -23.03 -3.06 21.65
C LEU A 48 -21.58 -2.77 22.05
N LYS A 49 -21.32 -2.43 23.31
CA LYS A 49 -19.96 -2.25 23.83
C LYS A 49 -19.14 -3.53 23.69
N LYS A 50 -19.71 -4.69 24.01
CA LYS A 50 -19.04 -5.98 23.88
C LYS A 50 -18.69 -6.30 22.43
N ILE A 51 -19.63 -6.10 21.50
CA ILE A 51 -19.40 -6.27 20.07
C ILE A 51 -18.28 -5.33 19.61
N LEU A 52 -18.36 -4.05 19.96
CA LEU A 52 -17.37 -3.05 19.60
C LEU A 52 -15.97 -3.43 20.10
N THR A 53 -15.83 -3.88 21.35
CA THR A 53 -14.53 -4.32 21.89
C THR A 53 -13.96 -5.52 21.15
N ASN A 54 -14.81 -6.48 20.75
CA ASN A 54 -14.36 -7.64 19.98
C ASN A 54 -13.92 -7.22 18.58
N THR A 55 -14.71 -6.39 17.89
CA THR A 55 -14.38 -5.87 16.56
C THR A 55 -13.09 -5.06 16.56
N LEU A 56 -12.88 -4.20 17.57
CA LEU A 56 -11.63 -3.45 17.71
C LEU A 56 -10.43 -4.39 17.90
N SER A 57 -10.56 -5.43 18.73
CA SER A 57 -9.48 -6.41 18.92
C SER A 57 -9.15 -7.17 17.65
N GLU A 58 -10.15 -7.57 16.86
CA GLU A 58 -9.95 -8.22 15.56
C GLU A 58 -9.29 -7.27 14.54
N LEU A 59 -9.72 -6.02 14.52
CA LEU A 59 -9.15 -4.98 13.66
C LEU A 59 -7.68 -4.72 13.98
N GLU A 60 -7.32 -4.63 15.26
CA GLU A 60 -5.93 -4.47 15.70
C GLU A 60 -5.06 -5.67 15.31
N LYS A 61 -5.57 -6.89 15.46
CA LYS A 61 -4.86 -8.10 15.01
C LYS A 61 -4.63 -8.09 13.52
N SER A 62 -5.66 -7.78 12.72
CA SER A 62 -5.56 -7.68 11.27
C SER A 62 -4.56 -6.61 10.84
N LYS A 63 -4.63 -5.41 11.45
CA LYS A 63 -3.68 -4.33 11.22
C LYS A 63 -2.24 -4.76 11.51
N SER A 64 -2.00 -5.42 12.64
CA SER A 64 -0.65 -5.90 13.01
C SER A 64 -0.10 -6.91 12.00
N VAL A 65 -0.94 -7.80 11.47
CA VAL A 65 -0.54 -8.76 10.42
C VAL A 65 -0.15 -8.02 9.14
N ILE A 66 -0.97 -7.07 8.69
CA ILE A 66 -0.72 -6.27 7.49
C ILE A 66 0.58 -5.47 7.65
N GLU A 67 0.80 -4.80 8.78
CA GLU A 67 2.02 -4.03 9.05
C GLU A 67 3.28 -4.90 9.00
N LYS A 68 3.23 -6.11 9.59
CA LYS A 68 4.33 -7.07 9.54
C LYS A 68 4.61 -7.53 8.11
N GLN A 69 3.57 -7.79 7.31
CA GLN A 69 3.73 -8.19 5.91
C GLN A 69 4.30 -7.04 5.07
N ASN A 70 3.78 -5.82 5.21
CA ASN A 70 4.28 -4.64 4.51
C ASN A 70 5.75 -4.36 4.83
N LYS A 71 6.15 -4.54 6.10
CA LYS A 71 7.55 -4.41 6.49
C LYS A 71 8.44 -5.41 5.74
N LYS A 72 8.06 -6.69 5.72
CA LYS A 72 8.82 -7.74 5.00
C LYS A 72 8.90 -7.47 3.50
N ILE A 73 7.81 -7.03 2.88
CA ILE A 73 7.78 -6.67 1.45
C ILE A 73 8.72 -5.49 1.20
N SER A 74 8.67 -4.46 2.04
CA SER A 74 9.54 -3.28 1.92
C SER A 74 11.02 -3.64 2.07
N GLU A 75 11.37 -4.51 3.02
CA GLU A 75 12.73 -5.02 3.20
C GLU A 75 13.23 -5.79 1.97
N SER A 76 12.36 -6.59 1.35
CA SER A 76 12.66 -7.31 0.11
C SER A 76 12.92 -6.36 -1.07
N ILE A 77 12.05 -5.36 -1.27
CA ILE A 77 12.20 -4.36 -2.33
C ILE A 77 13.50 -3.55 -2.14
N ASN A 78 13.80 -3.14 -0.91
CA ASN A 78 15.06 -2.45 -0.61
C ASN A 78 16.29 -3.33 -0.86
N TYR A 79 16.18 -4.64 -0.64
CA TYR A 79 17.26 -5.56 -1.01
C TYR A 79 17.43 -5.65 -2.52
N SER A 80 16.34 -5.74 -3.30
CA SER A 80 16.41 -5.67 -4.76
C SER A 80 17.06 -4.38 -5.24
N LYS A 81 16.76 -3.24 -4.61
CA LYS A 81 17.43 -1.97 -4.91
C LYS A 81 18.93 -2.05 -4.71
N ARG A 82 19.40 -2.59 -3.59
CA ARG A 82 20.84 -2.75 -3.34
C ARG A 82 21.54 -3.57 -4.42
N ILE A 83 20.87 -4.59 -4.96
CA ILE A 83 21.40 -5.39 -6.07
C ILE A 83 21.40 -4.57 -7.36
N GLN A 84 20.30 -3.87 -7.66
CA GLN A 84 20.18 -3.05 -8.86
C GLN A 84 21.18 -1.89 -8.88
N ASP A 85 21.42 -1.22 -7.74
CA ASP A 85 22.33 -0.08 -7.65
C ASP A 85 23.76 -0.43 -8.12
N VAL A 86 24.16 -1.72 -8.07
CA VAL A 86 25.48 -2.20 -8.53
C VAL A 86 25.67 -2.03 -10.05
N ILE A 87 24.59 -2.02 -10.83
CA ILE A 87 24.67 -1.88 -12.29
C ILE A 87 24.77 -0.43 -12.75
N LEU A 88 24.51 0.52 -11.84
CA LEU A 88 24.60 1.94 -12.16
C LEU A 88 26.06 2.34 -12.32
N PRO A 89 26.39 3.10 -13.36
CA PRO A 89 27.77 3.46 -13.63
C PRO A 89 28.29 4.48 -12.62
N ASP A 90 29.57 4.35 -12.27
CA ASP A 90 30.25 5.29 -11.38
C ASP A 90 30.53 6.63 -12.09
N GLU A 91 29.99 7.72 -11.54
CA GLU A 91 30.16 9.05 -12.10
C GLU A 91 31.63 9.48 -12.22
N ASN A 92 32.50 9.06 -11.29
CA ASN A 92 33.90 9.44 -11.32
C ASN A 92 34.61 8.78 -12.50
N SER A 93 34.33 7.51 -12.74
CA SER A 93 34.81 6.75 -13.90
C SER A 93 34.38 7.44 -15.21
N ILE A 94 33.12 7.86 -15.31
CA ILE A 94 32.64 8.58 -16.50
C ILE A 94 33.34 9.93 -16.65
N LYS A 95 33.41 10.74 -15.59
CA LYS A 95 34.01 12.08 -15.63
C LYS A 95 35.51 12.06 -15.96
N SER A 96 36.20 10.95 -15.65
CA SER A 96 37.61 10.77 -16.03
C SER A 96 37.80 10.69 -17.55
N ILE A 97 36.81 10.18 -18.28
CA ILE A 97 36.83 9.99 -19.73
C ILE A 97 36.09 11.12 -20.45
N LEU A 98 34.96 11.56 -19.89
CA LEU A 98 34.09 12.62 -20.40
C LEU A 98 33.89 13.70 -19.31
N PRO A 99 34.81 14.67 -19.15
CA PRO A 99 34.77 15.63 -18.06
C PRO A 99 33.53 16.54 -18.04
N GLN A 100 32.93 16.80 -19.21
CA GLN A 100 31.75 17.63 -19.38
C GLN A 100 30.48 16.77 -19.56
N SER A 101 30.28 15.79 -18.69
CA SER A 101 29.14 14.87 -18.74
C SER A 101 28.41 14.76 -17.40
N PHE A 102 27.16 14.28 -17.44
CA PHE A 102 26.36 13.97 -16.26
C PHE A 102 25.40 12.81 -16.58
N ILE A 103 24.92 12.15 -15.53
CA ILE A 103 23.83 11.18 -15.59
C ILE A 103 22.68 11.71 -14.74
N LEU A 104 21.48 11.72 -15.30
CA LEU A 104 20.25 11.99 -14.56
C LEU A 104 19.44 10.71 -14.49
N TYR A 105 19.39 10.10 -13.30
CA TYR A 105 18.63 8.87 -13.06
C TYR A 105 17.71 9.05 -11.85
N ILE A 106 16.40 9.16 -12.11
CA ILE A 106 15.37 9.38 -11.10
C ILE A 106 14.30 8.31 -11.31
N PRO A 107 14.37 7.16 -10.61
CA PRO A 107 13.38 6.12 -10.74
C PRO A 107 12.04 6.53 -10.11
N LYS A 108 10.92 6.08 -10.69
CA LYS A 108 9.57 6.35 -10.15
C LYS A 108 9.31 5.65 -8.81
N ASP A 109 9.76 4.40 -8.70
CA ASP A 109 9.64 3.56 -7.52
C ASP A 109 11.02 3.30 -6.91
N VAL A 110 11.09 2.52 -5.83
CA VAL A 110 12.35 2.14 -5.15
C VAL A 110 13.33 1.43 -6.09
N VAL A 111 12.81 0.73 -7.12
CA VAL A 111 13.56 0.06 -8.17
C VAL A 111 12.91 0.32 -9.53
N SER A 112 13.68 0.31 -10.61
CA SER A 112 13.21 0.68 -11.97
C SER A 112 13.44 -0.41 -13.01
N GLY A 113 12.69 -0.40 -14.11
CA GLY A 113 13.10 -1.12 -15.33
C GLY A 113 14.26 -0.40 -16.04
N ASP A 114 14.23 0.92 -15.96
CA ASP A 114 15.15 1.78 -16.70
C ASP A 114 16.52 1.83 -16.04
N TYR A 115 17.57 1.94 -16.84
CA TYR A 115 18.92 2.14 -16.34
C TYR A 115 19.82 2.84 -17.37
N PRO A 116 20.73 3.72 -16.91
CA PRO A 116 21.85 4.17 -17.72
C PRO A 116 22.92 3.07 -17.78
N PHE A 117 23.58 2.96 -18.92
CA PHE A 117 24.69 2.02 -19.15
C PHE A 117 25.92 2.77 -19.62
N PHE A 118 27.09 2.37 -19.12
CA PHE A 118 28.38 2.91 -19.52
C PHE A 118 29.41 1.78 -19.61
N TYR A 119 30.13 1.74 -20.72
CA TYR A 119 31.25 0.83 -20.92
C TYR A 119 32.36 1.54 -21.68
N HIS A 120 33.60 1.33 -21.28
CA HIS A 120 34.77 1.95 -21.91
C HIS A 120 35.90 0.94 -22.05
N GLU A 121 36.45 0.85 -23.26
CA GLU A 121 37.61 0.02 -23.56
C GLU A 121 38.49 0.71 -24.62
N GLY A 122 39.77 0.90 -24.30
CA GLY A 122 40.72 1.58 -25.19
C GLY A 122 40.27 3.01 -25.52
N ASP A 123 40.16 3.33 -26.80
CA ASP A 123 39.70 4.66 -27.27
C ASP A 123 38.18 4.71 -27.51
N THR A 124 37.45 3.64 -27.22
CA THR A 124 36.01 3.54 -27.50
C THR A 124 35.20 3.63 -26.22
N CYS A 125 34.10 4.38 -26.27
CA CYS A 125 33.14 4.50 -25.19
C CYS A 125 31.73 4.19 -25.72
N HIS A 126 30.99 3.39 -24.96
CA HIS A 126 29.62 3.01 -25.22
C HIS A 126 28.74 3.53 -24.09
N ILE A 127 27.68 4.24 -24.44
CA ILE A 127 26.75 4.85 -23.49
C ILE A 127 25.35 4.47 -23.96
N ALA A 128 24.52 3.96 -23.07
CA ALA A 128 23.14 3.68 -23.41
C ALA A 128 22.14 4.18 -22.38
N ALA A 129 20.98 4.58 -22.88
CA ALA A 129 19.76 4.75 -22.10
C ALA A 129 18.84 3.58 -22.44
N VAL A 130 18.37 2.89 -21.41
CA VAL A 130 17.61 1.66 -21.56
C VAL A 130 16.31 1.76 -20.78
N ASP A 131 15.19 1.47 -21.45
CA ASP A 131 13.84 1.42 -20.89
C ASP A 131 13.34 -0.03 -21.01
N CYS A 132 13.06 -0.66 -19.87
CA CYS A 132 12.60 -2.05 -19.85
C CYS A 132 11.11 -2.09 -19.55
N THR A 133 10.39 -3.05 -20.14
CA THR A 133 8.98 -3.25 -19.84
C THR A 133 8.75 -3.53 -18.35
N GLY A 134 7.80 -2.81 -17.77
CA GLY A 134 7.37 -2.98 -16.39
C GLY A 134 8.13 -2.08 -15.40
N HIS A 135 7.70 -2.12 -14.14
CA HIS A 135 8.31 -1.37 -13.04
C HIS A 135 8.35 -2.23 -11.77
N GLY A 136 8.99 -1.72 -10.71
CA GLY A 136 9.17 -2.51 -9.50
C GLY A 136 10.14 -3.68 -9.71
N VAL A 137 10.00 -4.71 -8.88
CA VAL A 137 10.96 -5.83 -8.83
C VAL A 137 11.11 -6.58 -10.17
N PRO A 138 10.05 -6.89 -10.94
CA PRO A 138 10.19 -7.54 -12.24
C PRO A 138 10.99 -6.72 -13.25
N GLY A 139 10.69 -5.42 -13.38
CA GLY A 139 11.42 -4.51 -14.26
C GLY A 139 12.90 -4.43 -13.86
N ALA A 140 13.19 -4.36 -12.56
CA ALA A 140 14.57 -4.33 -12.06
C ALA A 140 15.37 -5.62 -12.33
N MET A 141 14.71 -6.77 -12.36
CA MET A 141 15.37 -8.01 -12.78
C MET A 141 15.67 -8.00 -14.28
N LEU A 142 14.75 -7.51 -15.11
CA LEU A 142 14.96 -7.38 -16.54
C LEU A 142 16.09 -6.40 -16.86
N SER A 143 16.18 -5.30 -16.12
CA SER A 143 17.27 -4.32 -16.21
C SER A 143 18.63 -4.96 -15.93
N LEU A 144 18.73 -5.77 -14.87
CA LEU A 144 19.95 -6.51 -14.51
C LEU A 144 20.34 -7.52 -15.60
N ILE A 145 19.38 -8.28 -16.13
CA ILE A 145 19.63 -9.24 -17.21
C ILE A 145 20.16 -8.51 -18.46
N GLY A 146 19.51 -7.42 -18.86
CA GLY A 146 19.93 -6.59 -19.99
C GLY A 146 21.34 -6.06 -19.82
N HIS A 147 21.65 -5.50 -18.64
CA HIS A 147 22.96 -4.97 -18.31
C HIS A 147 24.05 -6.05 -18.44
N LEU A 148 23.83 -7.22 -17.83
CA LEU A 148 24.79 -8.33 -17.87
C LEU A 148 25.04 -8.83 -19.30
N ILE A 149 23.96 -8.93 -20.10
CA ILE A 149 24.07 -9.36 -21.51
C ILE A 149 24.86 -8.33 -22.33
N LEU A 150 24.57 -7.03 -22.19
CA LEU A 150 25.25 -5.98 -22.92
C LEU A 150 26.74 -5.90 -22.53
N ASN A 151 27.04 -5.99 -21.23
CA ASN A 151 28.42 -6.01 -20.75
C ASN A 151 29.20 -7.24 -21.28
N ASP A 152 28.59 -8.43 -21.32
CA ASP A 152 29.21 -9.63 -21.91
C ASP A 152 29.43 -9.49 -23.42
N ILE A 153 28.54 -8.79 -24.13
CA ILE A 153 28.70 -8.54 -25.57
C ILE A 153 29.89 -7.61 -25.83
N LEU A 154 29.99 -6.50 -25.09
CA LEU A 154 31.01 -5.48 -25.29
C LEU A 154 32.39 -5.97 -24.85
N SER A 155 32.48 -6.63 -23.69
CA SER A 155 33.75 -7.16 -23.15
C SER A 155 34.46 -8.22 -23.98
N LYS A 156 33.78 -8.79 -24.98
CA LYS A 156 34.39 -9.74 -25.92
C LYS A 156 35.12 -9.04 -27.08
N GLY A 157 34.91 -7.74 -27.29
CA GLY A 157 35.59 -6.96 -28.33
C GLY A 157 35.33 -7.41 -29.78
N GLU A 158 34.39 -8.32 -30.00
CA GLU A 158 34.16 -8.97 -31.31
C GLU A 158 33.47 -8.04 -32.33
N MET A 159 32.72 -7.04 -31.88
CA MET A 159 31.84 -6.24 -32.73
C MET A 159 32.05 -4.75 -32.53
N LYS A 160 32.21 -4.03 -33.63
CA LYS A 160 32.40 -2.57 -33.64
C LYS A 160 31.18 -1.78 -34.09
N LYS A 161 30.20 -2.44 -34.71
CA LYS A 161 28.99 -1.78 -35.22
C LYS A 161 27.86 -1.90 -34.20
N VAL A 162 27.27 -0.76 -33.84
CA VAL A 162 26.12 -0.66 -32.92
C VAL A 162 24.97 -1.57 -33.33
N SER A 163 24.65 -1.62 -34.63
CA SER A 163 23.57 -2.48 -35.15
C SER A 163 23.80 -3.98 -34.86
N GLU A 164 25.06 -4.44 -34.91
CA GLU A 164 25.40 -5.84 -34.64
C GLU A 164 25.30 -6.14 -33.13
N ILE A 165 25.72 -5.19 -32.29
CA ILE A 165 25.61 -5.27 -30.83
C ILE A 165 24.14 -5.39 -30.42
N LEU A 166 23.28 -4.48 -30.91
CA LEU A 166 21.85 -4.46 -30.57
C LEU A 166 21.13 -5.71 -31.07
N ASN A 167 21.42 -6.19 -32.29
CA ASN A 167 20.85 -7.44 -32.80
C ASN A 167 21.29 -8.66 -31.96
N LYS A 168 22.55 -8.73 -31.54
CA LYS A 168 23.03 -9.82 -30.67
C LYS A 168 22.38 -9.74 -29.28
N MET A 169 22.21 -8.53 -28.75
CA MET A 169 21.51 -8.30 -27.48
C MET A 169 20.06 -8.76 -27.55
N HIS A 170 19.30 -8.37 -28.58
CA HIS A 170 17.93 -8.81 -28.82
C HIS A 170 17.83 -10.35 -28.82
N ASN A 171 18.65 -11.02 -29.65
CA ASN A 171 18.65 -12.48 -29.75
C ASN A 171 18.97 -13.16 -28.41
N LYS A 172 19.90 -12.59 -27.63
CA LYS A 172 20.23 -13.13 -26.30
C LYS A 172 19.11 -12.92 -25.29
N ILE A 173 18.43 -11.77 -25.29
CA ILE A 173 17.30 -11.49 -24.40
C ILE A 173 16.16 -12.48 -24.70
N VAL A 174 15.71 -12.58 -25.95
CA VAL A 174 14.66 -13.51 -26.39
C VAL A 174 14.97 -14.95 -25.97
N LYS A 175 16.22 -15.38 -26.14
CA LYS A 175 16.69 -16.70 -25.72
C LYS A 175 16.69 -16.88 -24.19
N THR A 176 17.16 -15.88 -23.45
CA THR A 176 17.28 -15.91 -21.99
C THR A 176 15.91 -15.95 -21.33
N LEU A 177 14.96 -15.17 -21.86
CA LEU A 177 13.58 -15.10 -21.38
C LEU A 177 12.68 -16.22 -21.92
N LYS A 178 13.20 -17.09 -22.79
CA LYS A 178 12.47 -18.22 -23.38
C LYS A 178 11.15 -17.80 -24.05
N GLN A 179 11.14 -16.65 -24.72
CA GLN A 179 9.95 -16.09 -25.37
C GLN A 179 9.50 -16.90 -26.60
N ASN A 180 10.35 -17.81 -27.09
CA ASN A 180 10.06 -18.65 -28.25
C ASN A 180 9.43 -20.01 -27.88
N ILE A 181 8.94 -20.19 -26.64
CA ILE A 181 8.32 -21.45 -26.17
C ILE A 181 6.80 -21.28 -26.10
N GLU A 182 6.05 -22.21 -26.70
CA GLU A 182 4.58 -22.26 -26.62
C GLU A 182 4.10 -22.25 -25.15
N GLY A 183 3.20 -21.32 -24.81
CA GLY A 183 2.65 -21.12 -23.47
C GLY A 183 3.37 -20.06 -22.63
N ASN A 184 4.39 -19.39 -23.16
CA ASN A 184 5.06 -18.26 -22.52
C ASN A 184 4.64 -16.94 -23.18
N ASP A 185 3.51 -16.38 -22.77
CA ASP A 185 2.94 -15.12 -23.30
C ASP A 185 3.65 -13.86 -22.77
N ALA A 186 4.82 -14.00 -22.15
CA ALA A 186 5.55 -12.89 -21.55
C ALA A 186 6.11 -11.93 -22.62
N SER A 187 5.41 -10.81 -22.81
CA SER A 187 5.79 -9.70 -23.70
C SER A 187 6.86 -8.79 -23.06
N ASP A 188 7.82 -9.36 -22.35
CA ASP A 188 8.89 -8.60 -21.70
C ASP A 188 9.87 -8.09 -22.76
N GLY A 189 10.21 -6.81 -22.73
CA GLY A 189 10.97 -6.13 -23.78
C GLY A 189 11.87 -5.04 -23.23
N MET A 190 12.67 -4.48 -24.12
CA MET A 190 13.63 -3.45 -23.76
C MET A 190 13.87 -2.55 -24.97
N ASP A 191 13.64 -1.26 -24.80
CA ASP A 191 14.04 -0.23 -25.74
C ASP A 191 15.41 0.32 -25.31
N ILE A 192 16.30 0.51 -26.29
CA ILE A 192 17.68 0.92 -26.04
C ILE A 192 18.18 1.87 -27.12
N ALA A 193 18.80 2.96 -26.68
CA ALA A 193 19.64 3.82 -27.51
C ALA A 193 21.09 3.68 -27.05
N LEU A 194 22.00 3.29 -27.95
CA LEU A 194 23.42 2.98 -27.71
C LEU A 194 24.35 3.75 -28.67
#